data_AF-A0A960VIU5-F1
#
_entry.id   AF-A0A960VIU5-F1
#
_cell.length_a   1.000
_cell.length_b   1.000
_cell.length_c   1.000
_cell.angle_alpha   90.00
_cell.angle_beta   90.00
_cell.angle_gamma   90.00
#
_symmetry.space_group_name_H-M   'P 1'
#
loop_
_entity.id
_entity.type
_entity.pdbx_description
1 polymer ?
#
loop_
_entity_poly.entity_id
_entity_poly.type
_entity_poly.pdbx_seq_one_letter_code
_entity_poly.pdbx_strand_id
1 'polypeptide(L)'
;MNGKVKKGLGIGCLVVLLAVVAVAGGATWYAARINREYKEVARSEKILRAQVGPDAFRPPAELDVAADRLDVFLAVRDSLFEERMDLEAAATTFARERERNRAGGLKGWWNLLGAGSDLAPVYAAYWETRNRALTAHRMGPEEYAWLYRVVYQRWLGRDPDDGRESGAPGPAELPPLVGELTPASRDVLAPRRLRLEATYSPLLNPVELIFSGPED
;
A
#
# COMPACT_ATOMS: atom_id res chain seq x y z
N MET A 1 60.48 -12.14 16.85
CA MET A 1 59.13 -11.75 16.36
C MET A 1 58.10 -11.96 17.47
N ASN A 2 57.56 -10.87 18.01
CA ASN A 2 56.76 -10.86 19.24
C ASN A 2 55.45 -11.65 19.12
N GLY A 3 55.28 -12.71 19.92
CA GLY A 3 54.06 -13.52 19.98
C GLY A 3 52.78 -12.78 20.38
N LYS A 4 52.90 -11.52 20.85
CA LYS A 4 51.75 -10.63 21.12
C LYS A 4 51.06 -10.13 19.85
N VAL A 5 51.78 -10.00 18.72
CA VAL A 5 51.20 -9.51 17.45
C VAL A 5 50.32 -10.57 16.76
N LYS A 6 50.65 -11.87 16.91
CA LYS A 6 49.87 -12.97 16.31
C LYS A 6 48.51 -13.21 17.00
N LYS A 7 48.40 -12.88 18.29
CA LYS A 7 47.14 -13.05 19.06
C LYS A 7 46.09 -11.97 18.72
N GLY A 8 46.52 -10.76 18.35
CA GLY A 8 45.60 -9.67 17.96
C GLY A 8 44.88 -9.93 16.64
N LEU A 9 45.55 -10.54 15.66
CA LEU A 9 44.97 -10.82 14.34
C LEU A 9 43.87 -11.88 14.38
N GLY A 10 44.04 -12.92 15.21
CA GLY A 10 43.05 -14.00 15.36
C GLY A 10 41.75 -13.55 16.00
N ILE A 11 41.82 -12.70 17.03
CA ILE A 11 40.64 -12.15 17.71
C ILE A 11 39.89 -11.19 16.78
N GLY A 12 40.61 -10.35 16.02
CA GLY A 12 39.99 -9.46 15.04
C GLY A 12 39.21 -10.22 13.95
N CYS A 13 39.78 -11.29 13.40
CA CYS A 13 39.13 -12.11 12.39
C CYS A 13 37.87 -12.81 12.93
N LEU A 14 37.93 -13.32 14.16
CA LEU A 14 36.78 -13.97 14.80
C LEU A 14 35.62 -12.98 15.03
N VAL A 15 35.90 -11.76 15.50
CA VAL A 15 34.87 -10.73 15.71
C VAL A 15 34.21 -10.33 14.39
N VAL A 16 35.00 -10.17 13.32
CA VAL A 16 34.46 -9.88 11.98
C VAL A 16 33.60 -11.03 11.48
N LEU A 17 34.05 -12.28 11.63
CA LEU A 17 33.29 -13.45 11.20
C LEU A 17 31.97 -13.59 11.96
N LEU A 18 31.98 -13.37 13.27
CA LEU A 18 30.75 -13.35 14.08
C LEU A 18 29.81 -12.22 13.67
N ALA A 19 30.33 -11.02 13.39
CA ALA A 19 29.52 -9.91 12.88
C ALA A 19 28.89 -10.25 11.52
N VAL A 20 29.64 -10.88 10.61
CA VAL A 20 29.13 -11.32 9.31
C VAL A 20 28.02 -12.37 9.47
N VAL A 21 28.22 -13.38 10.34
CA VAL A 21 27.20 -14.40 10.60
C VAL A 21 25.95 -13.79 11.23
N ALA A 22 26.10 -12.86 12.18
CA ALA A 22 24.98 -12.18 12.80
C ALA A 22 24.18 -11.33 11.79
N VAL A 23 24.88 -10.58 10.93
CA VAL A 23 24.25 -9.78 9.87
C VAL A 23 23.54 -10.69 8.86
N ALA A 24 24.19 -11.75 8.38
CA ALA A 24 23.61 -12.68 7.42
C ALA A 24 22.40 -13.43 7.98
N GLY A 25 22.50 -13.91 9.23
CA GLY A 25 21.41 -14.59 9.93
C GLY A 25 20.23 -13.66 10.20
N GLY A 26 20.50 -12.43 10.66
CA GLY A 26 19.47 -11.39 10.87
C GLY A 26 18.76 -11.02 9.57
N ALA A 27 19.52 -10.79 8.49
CA ALA A 27 18.96 -10.49 7.17
C ALA A 27 18.10 -11.64 6.64
N THR A 28 18.52 -12.90 6.82
CA THR A 28 17.78 -14.08 6.36
C THR A 28 16.48 -14.29 7.15
N TRP A 29 16.53 -14.15 8.48
CA TRP A 29 15.35 -14.24 9.33
C TRP A 29 14.32 -13.15 9.00
N TYR A 30 14.80 -11.91 8.84
CA TYR A 30 13.97 -10.77 8.47
C TYR A 30 13.34 -10.95 7.07
N ALA A 31 14.13 -11.37 6.08
CA ALA A 31 13.63 -11.68 4.74
C ALA A 31 12.58 -12.81 4.77
N ALA A 32 12.78 -13.85 5.58
CA ALA A 32 11.82 -14.93 5.73
C ALA A 32 10.49 -14.46 6.34
N ARG A 33 10.54 -13.55 7.32
CA ARG A 33 9.36 -12.94 7.93
C ARG A 33 8.56 -12.11 6.93
N ILE A 34 9.20 -11.15 6.27
CA ILE A 34 8.54 -10.32 5.24
C ILE A 34 7.95 -11.20 4.15
N ASN A 35 8.71 -12.18 3.67
CA ASN A 35 8.25 -13.09 2.65
C ASN A 35 6.98 -13.86 3.08
N ARG A 36 6.81 -14.15 4.39
CA ARG A 36 5.58 -14.78 4.88
C ARG A 36 4.38 -13.82 4.81
N GLU A 37 4.53 -12.59 5.27
CA GLU A 37 3.45 -11.59 5.28
C GLU A 37 2.99 -11.28 3.84
N TYR A 38 3.94 -11.07 2.92
CA TYR A 38 3.63 -10.81 1.51
C TYR A 38 3.09 -12.04 0.77
N LYS A 39 3.43 -13.26 1.18
CA LYS A 39 2.81 -14.48 0.64
C LYS A 39 1.32 -14.57 0.97
N GLU A 40 0.92 -14.12 2.16
CA GLU A 40 -0.50 -14.10 2.54
C GLU A 40 -1.25 -13.00 1.75
N VAL A 41 -0.63 -11.83 1.54
CA VAL A 41 -1.16 -10.80 0.62
C VAL A 41 -1.36 -11.38 -0.78
N ALA A 42 -0.32 -11.99 -1.38
CA ALA A 42 -0.40 -12.58 -2.71
C ALA A 42 -1.47 -13.69 -2.79
N ARG A 43 -1.60 -14.52 -1.74
CA ARG A 43 -2.67 -15.54 -1.68
C ARG A 43 -4.05 -14.89 -1.64
N SER A 44 -4.26 -13.88 -0.81
CA SER A 44 -5.54 -13.18 -0.70
C SER A 44 -5.92 -12.47 -1.99
N GLU A 45 -4.95 -11.88 -2.70
CA GLU A 45 -5.17 -11.25 -4.00
C GLU A 45 -5.53 -12.30 -5.07
N LYS A 46 -4.84 -13.45 -5.08
CA LYS A 46 -5.18 -14.56 -5.98
C LYS A 46 -6.61 -15.05 -5.77
N ILE A 47 -7.06 -15.16 -4.52
CA ILE A 47 -8.45 -15.54 -4.19
C ILE A 47 -9.42 -14.48 -4.71
N LEU A 48 -9.15 -13.19 -4.44
CA LEU A 48 -9.95 -12.07 -4.92
C LEU A 48 -10.12 -12.12 -6.46
N ARG A 49 -9.01 -12.26 -7.19
CA ARG A 49 -9.02 -12.30 -8.66
C ARG A 49 -9.73 -13.54 -9.21
N ALA A 50 -9.54 -14.70 -8.58
CA ALA A 50 -10.23 -15.93 -8.98
C ALA A 50 -11.75 -15.84 -8.81
N GLN A 51 -12.23 -15.08 -7.82
CA GLN A 51 -13.66 -14.93 -7.56
C GLN A 51 -14.34 -13.95 -8.51
N VAL A 52 -13.68 -12.83 -8.82
CA VAL A 52 -14.27 -11.78 -9.65
C VAL A 52 -14.06 -12.07 -11.13
N GLY A 53 -12.95 -12.70 -11.53
CA GLY A 53 -12.60 -12.95 -12.93
C GLY A 53 -11.93 -11.73 -13.58
N PRO A 54 -11.00 -11.93 -14.53
CA PRO A 54 -10.14 -10.85 -15.07
C PRO A 54 -10.89 -9.77 -15.85
N ASP A 55 -12.02 -10.09 -16.48
CA ASP A 55 -12.78 -9.17 -17.35
C ASP A 55 -14.15 -8.77 -16.76
N ALA A 56 -14.39 -9.05 -15.48
CA ALA A 56 -15.74 -8.97 -14.94
C ALA A 56 -16.25 -7.55 -14.71
N PHE A 57 -15.34 -6.58 -14.57
CA PHE A 57 -15.72 -5.19 -14.46
C PHE A 57 -15.48 -4.43 -15.76
N ARG A 58 -16.55 -3.84 -16.30
CA ARG A 58 -16.48 -2.88 -17.39
C ARG A 58 -17.03 -1.55 -16.88
N PRO A 59 -16.20 -0.50 -16.79
CA PRO A 59 -16.68 0.82 -16.45
C PRO A 59 -17.85 1.23 -17.35
N PRO A 60 -18.95 1.77 -16.80
CA PRO A 60 -20.01 2.33 -17.61
C PRO A 60 -19.48 3.54 -18.41
N ALA A 61 -20.04 3.75 -19.61
CA ALA A 61 -19.63 4.84 -20.49
C ALA A 61 -19.97 6.23 -19.91
N GLU A 62 -21.05 6.31 -19.13
CA GLU A 62 -21.46 7.48 -18.37
C GLU A 62 -21.33 7.21 -16.87
N LEU A 63 -21.32 8.27 -16.06
CA LEU A 63 -21.25 8.19 -14.60
C LEU A 63 -22.59 7.79 -13.95
N ASP A 64 -23.18 6.70 -14.44
CA ASP A 64 -24.35 6.06 -13.87
C ASP A 64 -23.92 4.91 -12.96
N VAL A 65 -23.56 5.26 -11.72
CA VAL A 65 -23.22 4.27 -10.69
C VAL A 65 -24.48 3.86 -9.94
N ALA A 66 -24.74 2.56 -9.89
CA ALA A 66 -25.81 2.04 -9.07
C ALA A 66 -25.54 2.34 -7.57
N ALA A 67 -26.58 2.81 -6.87
CA ALA A 67 -26.48 3.25 -5.47
C ALA A 67 -25.94 2.17 -4.54
N ASP A 68 -26.35 0.92 -4.75
CA ASP A 68 -25.90 -0.26 -4.01
C ASP A 68 -24.40 -0.50 -4.18
N ARG A 69 -23.84 -0.30 -5.37
CA ARG A 69 -22.40 -0.43 -5.62
C ARG A 69 -21.59 0.67 -4.93
N LEU A 70 -22.13 1.89 -4.84
CA LEU A 70 -21.51 2.95 -4.03
C LEU A 70 -21.51 2.60 -2.54
N ASP A 71 -22.63 2.09 -2.00
CA ASP A 71 -22.68 1.66 -0.60
C ASP A 71 -21.69 0.52 -0.32
N VAL A 72 -21.51 -0.42 -1.26
CA VAL A 72 -20.49 -1.46 -1.15
C VAL A 72 -19.08 -0.87 -1.13
N PHE A 73 -18.77 0.06 -2.05
CA PHE A 73 -17.46 0.74 -2.05
C PHE A 73 -17.22 1.45 -0.71
N LEU A 74 -18.22 2.16 -0.20
CA LEU A 74 -18.13 2.87 1.07
C LEU A 74 -17.96 1.90 2.25
N ALA A 75 -18.59 0.74 2.23
CA ALA A 75 -18.40 -0.31 3.24
C ALA A 75 -16.95 -0.85 3.22
N VAL A 76 -16.39 -1.09 2.03
CA VAL A 76 -14.97 -1.45 1.89
C VAL A 76 -14.08 -0.34 2.47
N ARG A 77 -14.33 0.92 2.12
CA ARG A 77 -13.57 2.07 2.65
C ARG A 77 -13.62 2.16 4.17
N ASP A 78 -14.80 1.96 4.75
CA ASP A 78 -15.00 2.00 6.19
C ASP A 78 -14.27 0.85 6.90
N SER A 79 -14.26 -0.36 6.29
CA SER A 79 -13.55 -1.51 6.83
C SER A 79 -12.03 -1.37 6.86
N LEU A 80 -11.49 -0.43 6.08
CA LEU A 80 -10.05 -0.15 6.00
C LEU A 80 -9.61 1.03 6.86
N PHE A 81 -10.53 1.64 7.63
CA PHE A 81 -10.24 2.89 8.31
C PHE A 81 -9.05 2.76 9.27
N GLU A 82 -9.01 1.72 10.10
CA GLU A 82 -7.94 1.52 11.09
C GLU A 82 -6.58 1.28 10.41
N GLU A 83 -6.51 0.35 9.46
CA GLU A 83 -5.26 0.05 8.74
C GLU A 83 -4.75 1.25 7.93
N ARG A 84 -5.64 2.12 7.44
CA ARG A 84 -5.25 3.36 6.75
C ARG A 84 -4.65 4.38 7.69
N MET A 85 -5.19 4.53 8.89
CA MET A 85 -4.61 5.41 9.91
C MET A 85 -3.22 4.93 10.33
N ASP A 86 -3.05 3.62 10.53
CA ASP A 86 -1.75 3.01 10.84
C ASP A 86 -0.75 3.20 9.69
N LEU A 87 -1.20 2.96 8.45
CA LEU A 87 -0.38 3.14 7.26
C LEU A 87 0.04 4.60 7.07
N GLU A 88 -0.87 5.56 7.25
CA GLU A 88 -0.56 6.98 7.16
C GLU A 88 0.46 7.42 8.22
N ALA A 89 0.31 6.93 9.45
CA ALA A 89 1.25 7.21 10.53
C ALA A 89 2.65 6.63 10.25
N ALA A 90 2.72 5.38 9.78
CA ALA A 90 3.96 4.73 9.41
C ALA A 90 4.63 5.41 8.20
N ALA A 91 3.86 5.71 7.15
CA ALA A 91 4.35 6.39 5.95
C ALA A 91 4.85 7.81 6.26
N THR A 92 4.14 8.55 7.12
CA THR A 92 4.57 9.88 7.58
C THR A 92 5.88 9.80 8.36
N THR A 93 6.02 8.80 9.23
CA THR A 93 7.26 8.57 9.99
C THR A 93 8.42 8.26 9.05
N PHE A 94 8.20 7.38 8.07
CA PHE A 94 9.19 7.04 7.06
C PHE A 94 9.59 8.26 6.21
N ALA A 95 8.62 9.05 5.74
CA ALA A 95 8.89 10.26 4.95
C ALA A 95 9.71 11.30 5.74
N ARG A 96 9.40 11.51 7.02
CA ARG A 96 10.16 12.39 7.91
C ARG A 96 11.60 11.91 8.11
N GLU A 97 11.79 10.61 8.32
CA GLU A 97 13.14 10.04 8.47
C GLU A 97 13.92 10.06 7.14
N ARG A 98 13.27 9.85 5.99
CA ARG A 98 13.88 10.02 4.67
C ARG A 98 14.40 11.45 4.48
N GLU A 99 13.61 12.46 4.83
CA GLU A 99 14.02 13.86 4.69
C GLU A 99 15.12 14.24 5.69
N ARG A 100 15.00 13.85 6.97
CA ARG A 100 16.04 14.10 8.00
C ARG A 100 17.39 13.54 7.61
N ASN A 101 17.39 12.36 6.98
CA ASN A 101 18.59 11.62 6.64
C ASN A 101 19.00 11.79 5.18
N ARG A 102 18.46 12.81 4.47
CA ARG A 102 18.75 13.10 3.07
C ARG A 102 20.22 13.40 2.79
N ALA A 103 20.93 13.94 3.78
CA ALA A 103 22.38 14.19 3.73
C ALA A 103 23.23 12.90 3.78
N GLY A 104 22.62 11.75 4.05
CA GLY A 104 23.26 10.43 4.05
C GLY A 104 24.01 10.10 5.35
N GLY A 105 24.86 9.07 5.27
CA GLY A 105 25.68 8.57 6.37
C GLY A 105 25.14 7.30 7.04
N LEU A 106 26.02 6.59 7.75
CA LEU A 106 25.72 5.27 8.32
C LEU A 106 24.55 5.32 9.31
N LYS A 107 24.50 6.33 10.18
CA LYS A 107 23.40 6.54 11.13
C LYS A 107 22.06 6.78 10.43
N GLY A 108 22.06 7.60 9.38
CA GLY A 108 20.85 7.89 8.62
C GLY A 108 20.34 6.67 7.84
N TRP A 109 21.26 5.85 7.32
CA TRP A 109 20.92 4.57 6.72
C TRP A 109 20.27 3.60 7.72
N TRP A 110 20.82 3.45 8.94
CA TRP A 110 20.21 2.62 9.98
C TRP A 110 18.81 3.11 10.39
N ASN A 111 18.61 4.42 10.52
CA ASN A 111 17.30 5.01 10.84
C ASN A 111 16.28 4.74 9.73
N LEU A 112 16.68 4.89 8.47
CA LEU A 112 15.81 4.64 7.31
C LEU A 112 15.45 3.15 7.19
N LEU A 113 16.39 2.25 7.48
CA LEU A 113 16.12 0.81 7.55
C LEU A 113 15.11 0.48 8.65
N GLY A 114 15.27 1.05 9.85
CA GLY A 114 14.33 0.84 10.95
C GLY A 114 12.92 1.34 10.61
N ALA A 115 12.81 2.56 10.08
CA ALA A 115 11.51 3.09 9.65
C ALA A 115 10.89 2.27 8.52
N GLY A 116 11.71 1.75 7.58
CA GLY A 116 11.26 0.86 6.53
C GLY A 116 10.79 -0.51 7.05
N SER A 117 11.44 -1.03 8.10
CA SER A 117 11.05 -2.31 8.69
C SER A 117 9.75 -2.29 9.45
N ASP A 118 9.41 -1.14 10.04
CA ASP A 118 8.13 -0.94 10.70
C ASP A 118 7.01 -0.73 9.68
N LEU A 119 7.33 -0.18 8.51
CA LEU A 119 6.37 0.15 7.46
C LEU A 119 5.90 -1.10 6.68
N ALA A 120 6.79 -2.04 6.37
CA ALA A 120 6.47 -3.25 5.61
C ALA A 120 5.29 -4.10 6.17
N PRO A 121 5.24 -4.45 7.47
CA PRO A 121 4.13 -5.22 8.02
C PRO A 121 2.80 -4.45 7.98
N VAL A 122 2.83 -3.11 8.08
CA VAL A 122 1.64 -2.25 8.00
C VAL A 122 1.08 -2.26 6.57
N TYR A 123 1.95 -2.22 5.55
CA TYR A 123 1.54 -2.42 4.15
C TYR A 123 0.87 -3.78 3.94
N ALA A 124 1.49 -4.85 4.44
CA ALA A 124 0.96 -6.19 4.27
C ALA A 124 -0.42 -6.35 4.94
N ALA A 125 -0.58 -5.83 6.17
CA ALA A 125 -1.86 -5.83 6.87
C ALA A 125 -2.95 -5.05 6.11
N TYR A 126 -2.63 -3.84 5.64
CA TYR A 126 -3.55 -3.03 4.84
C TYR A 126 -4.03 -3.77 3.59
N TRP A 127 -3.11 -4.33 2.80
CA TRP A 127 -3.49 -5.03 1.56
C TRP A 127 -4.25 -6.33 1.83
N GLU A 128 -3.91 -7.07 2.89
CA GLU A 128 -4.66 -8.25 3.28
C GLU A 128 -6.10 -7.90 3.67
N THR A 129 -6.30 -6.88 4.53
CA THR A 129 -7.64 -6.40 4.89
C THR A 129 -8.40 -5.91 3.66
N ARG A 130 -7.76 -5.13 2.77
CA ARG A 130 -8.36 -4.68 1.51
C ARG A 130 -8.84 -5.85 0.67
N ASN A 131 -7.98 -6.84 0.44
CA ASN A 131 -8.32 -7.98 -0.39
C ASN A 131 -9.46 -8.81 0.21
N ARG A 132 -9.48 -9.01 1.53
CA ARG A 132 -10.60 -9.67 2.23
C ARG A 132 -11.90 -8.89 2.12
N ALA A 133 -11.88 -7.58 2.32
CA ALA A 133 -13.06 -6.72 2.22
C ALA A 133 -13.64 -6.75 0.78
N LEU A 134 -12.77 -6.61 -0.22
CA LEU A 134 -13.16 -6.71 -1.63
C LEU A 134 -13.75 -8.09 -1.97
N THR A 135 -13.14 -9.17 -1.49
CA THR A 135 -13.62 -10.55 -1.65
C THR A 135 -15.01 -10.75 -1.02
N ALA A 136 -15.21 -10.28 0.22
CA ALA A 136 -16.49 -10.37 0.93
C ALA A 136 -17.63 -9.67 0.17
N HIS A 137 -17.30 -8.59 -0.54
CA HIS A 137 -18.24 -7.80 -1.30
C HIS A 137 -18.29 -8.12 -2.81
N ARG A 138 -17.53 -9.13 -3.27
CA ARG A 138 -17.39 -9.49 -4.68
C ARG A 138 -17.07 -8.28 -5.56
N MET A 139 -16.19 -7.41 -5.08
CA MET A 139 -15.74 -6.21 -5.79
C MET A 139 -14.34 -6.45 -6.35
N GLY A 140 -14.18 -6.30 -7.66
CA GLY A 140 -12.87 -6.45 -8.29
C GLY A 140 -11.93 -5.28 -7.98
N PRO A 141 -10.60 -5.50 -8.06
CA PRO A 141 -9.62 -4.41 -8.03
C PRO A 141 -9.93 -3.25 -8.98
N GLU A 142 -10.34 -3.56 -10.20
CA GLU A 142 -10.61 -2.62 -11.28
C GLU A 142 -11.89 -1.80 -10.99
N GLU A 143 -12.92 -2.46 -10.43
CA GLU A 143 -14.14 -1.77 -9.96
C GLU A 143 -13.83 -0.84 -8.79
N TYR A 144 -13.06 -1.33 -7.80
CA TYR A 144 -12.66 -0.52 -6.65
C TYR A 144 -11.88 0.72 -7.08
N ALA A 145 -10.87 0.56 -7.95
CA ALA A 145 -10.07 1.65 -8.47
C ALA A 145 -10.91 2.65 -9.27
N TRP A 146 -11.85 2.18 -10.09
CA TRP A 146 -12.76 3.05 -10.82
C TRP A 146 -13.70 3.83 -9.89
N LEU A 147 -14.35 3.17 -8.93
CA LEU A 147 -15.21 3.84 -7.94
C LEU A 147 -14.43 4.83 -7.07
N TYR A 148 -13.18 4.52 -6.74
CA TYR A 148 -12.28 5.45 -6.07
C TYR A 148 -12.12 6.74 -6.88
N ARG A 149 -11.85 6.64 -8.19
CA ARG A 149 -11.77 7.81 -9.07
C ARG A 149 -13.11 8.54 -9.15
N VAL A 150 -14.23 7.83 -9.28
CA VAL A 150 -15.56 8.47 -9.30
C VAL A 150 -15.80 9.31 -8.05
N VAL A 151 -15.53 8.75 -6.86
CA VAL A 151 -15.77 9.43 -5.60
C VAL A 151 -14.76 10.55 -5.35
N TYR A 152 -13.46 10.30 -5.48
CA TYR A 152 -12.46 11.31 -5.15
C TYR A 152 -12.27 12.33 -6.27
N GLN A 153 -12.10 11.89 -7.52
CA GLN A 153 -11.88 12.79 -8.66
C GLN A 153 -13.13 13.54 -9.05
N ARG A 154 -14.24 12.84 -9.29
CA ARG A 154 -15.44 13.50 -9.82
C ARG A 154 -16.26 14.19 -8.74
N TRP A 155 -16.50 13.53 -7.62
CA TRP A 155 -17.38 14.08 -6.58
C TRP A 155 -16.67 15.05 -5.62
N LEU A 156 -15.46 14.72 -5.17
CA LEU A 156 -14.71 15.55 -4.22
C LEU A 156 -13.72 16.51 -4.89
N GLY A 157 -13.44 16.37 -6.18
CA GLY A 157 -12.49 17.22 -6.90
C GLY A 157 -11.04 17.01 -6.47
N ARG A 158 -10.69 15.78 -6.06
CA ARG A 158 -9.35 15.38 -5.60
C ARG A 158 -8.68 14.50 -6.64
N ASP A 159 -7.42 14.76 -6.97
CA ASP A 159 -6.71 13.94 -7.96
C ASP A 159 -6.27 12.61 -7.31
N PRO A 160 -6.70 11.44 -7.80
CA PRO A 160 -6.22 10.14 -7.32
C PRO A 160 -4.72 9.90 -7.58
N ASP A 161 -4.09 10.69 -8.46
CA ASP A 161 -2.65 10.66 -8.70
C ASP A 161 -1.85 11.63 -7.83
N ASP A 162 -2.51 12.44 -6.99
CA ASP A 162 -1.82 13.27 -6.00
C ASP A 162 -0.94 12.39 -5.10
N GLY A 163 0.30 12.86 -4.84
CA GLY A 163 1.29 12.17 -4.02
C GLY A 163 2.13 11.11 -4.74
N ARG A 164 1.84 10.83 -6.01
CA ARG A 164 2.65 9.94 -6.86
C ARG A 164 3.97 10.62 -7.25
N GLU A 165 5.10 9.96 -7.01
CA GLU A 165 6.40 10.41 -7.53
C GLU A 165 6.44 10.25 -9.05
N SER A 166 7.07 11.21 -9.75
CA SER A 166 7.24 11.14 -11.21
C SER A 166 7.95 9.85 -11.62
N GLY A 167 7.31 9.05 -12.47
CA GLY A 167 7.84 7.76 -12.94
C GLY A 167 7.47 6.55 -12.07
N ALA A 168 6.75 6.73 -10.96
CA ALA A 168 6.18 5.61 -10.23
C ALA A 168 5.08 4.93 -11.08
N PRO A 169 5.04 3.58 -11.12
CA PRO A 169 4.08 2.85 -11.95
C PRO A 169 2.64 3.27 -11.60
N GLY A 170 1.91 3.74 -12.63
CA GLY A 170 0.50 4.13 -12.58
C GLY A 170 -0.42 2.99 -12.13
N PRO A 171 -1.67 3.28 -11.72
CA PRO A 171 -2.68 2.23 -11.77
C PRO A 171 -2.85 1.79 -13.22
N ALA A 172 -3.47 0.63 -13.45
CA ALA A 172 -3.92 0.28 -14.80
C ALA A 172 -4.68 1.45 -15.41
N GLU A 173 -4.44 1.74 -16.69
CA GLU A 173 -5.04 2.88 -17.38
C GLU A 173 -6.56 2.67 -17.45
N LEU A 174 -7.27 3.35 -16.55
CA LEU A 174 -8.72 3.33 -16.50
C LEU A 174 -9.27 4.42 -17.45
N PRO A 175 -10.40 4.18 -18.13
CA PRO A 175 -10.98 5.17 -19.04
C PRO A 175 -11.26 6.50 -18.33
N PRO A 176 -11.30 7.63 -19.07
CA PRO A 176 -11.67 8.92 -18.50
C PRO A 176 -13.11 8.88 -17.95
N LEU A 177 -13.35 9.61 -16.88
CA LEU A 177 -14.69 9.76 -16.32
C LEU A 177 -15.46 10.81 -17.12
N VAL A 178 -16.54 10.41 -17.79
CA VAL A 178 -17.37 11.29 -18.64
C VAL A 178 -18.74 11.48 -18.01
N GLY A 179 -19.25 12.72 -18.02
CA GLY A 179 -20.57 13.08 -17.51
C GLY A 179 -20.59 13.56 -16.06
N GLU A 180 -21.73 13.50 -15.41
CA GLU A 180 -21.93 13.88 -14.00
C GLU A 180 -22.55 12.74 -13.22
N LEU A 181 -22.26 12.66 -11.91
CA LEU A 181 -22.96 11.73 -11.04
C LEU A 181 -24.45 12.04 -11.01
N THR A 182 -25.26 10.98 -11.13
CA THR A 182 -26.72 11.05 -11.02
C THR A 182 -27.14 11.58 -9.65
N PRO A 183 -28.35 12.18 -9.51
CA PRO A 183 -28.87 12.62 -8.22
C PRO A 183 -28.86 11.50 -7.16
N ALA A 184 -29.26 10.28 -7.54
CA ALA A 184 -29.25 9.12 -6.65
C ALA A 184 -27.84 8.79 -6.12
N SER A 185 -26.82 8.82 -6.98
CA SER A 185 -25.42 8.65 -6.55
C SER A 185 -24.98 9.75 -5.58
N ARG A 186 -25.36 11.01 -5.84
CA ARG A 186 -25.02 12.15 -4.97
C ARG A 186 -25.68 12.02 -3.60
N ASP A 187 -26.94 11.57 -3.55
CA ASP A 187 -27.68 11.39 -2.29
C ASP A 187 -27.04 10.32 -1.39
N VAL A 188 -26.49 9.24 -1.96
CA VAL A 188 -25.73 8.21 -1.21
C VAL A 188 -24.41 8.77 -0.64
N LEU A 189 -23.73 9.63 -1.40
CA LEU A 189 -22.42 10.17 -1.03
C LEU A 189 -22.51 11.37 -0.09
N ALA A 190 -23.56 12.19 -0.19
CA ALA A 190 -23.68 13.45 0.54
C ALA A 190 -23.52 13.29 2.07
N PRO A 191 -24.17 12.32 2.75
CA PRO A 191 -24.02 12.13 4.20
C PRO A 191 -22.58 11.76 4.62
N ARG A 192 -21.78 11.22 3.70
CA ARG A 192 -20.42 10.70 3.97
C ARG A 192 -19.33 11.64 3.49
N ARG A 193 -19.68 12.78 2.85
CA ARG A 193 -18.73 13.72 2.24
C ARG A 193 -17.60 14.10 3.18
N LEU A 194 -17.93 14.60 4.38
CA LEU A 194 -16.92 15.06 5.35
C LEU A 194 -15.97 13.95 5.77
N ARG A 195 -16.46 12.71 5.93
CA ARG A 195 -15.63 11.56 6.30
C ARG A 195 -14.71 11.14 5.14
N LEU A 196 -15.22 11.14 3.91
CA LEU A 196 -14.41 10.84 2.74
C LEU A 196 -13.32 11.90 2.55
N GLU A 197 -13.63 13.18 2.72
CA GLU A 197 -12.64 14.27 2.69
C GLU A 197 -11.60 14.13 3.80
N ALA A 198 -12.03 13.86 5.04
CA ALA A 198 -11.13 13.70 6.19
C ALA A 198 -10.19 12.51 6.07
N THR A 199 -10.58 11.49 5.30
CA THR A 199 -9.77 10.30 5.09
C THR A 199 -9.04 10.31 3.76
N TYR A 200 -9.18 11.34 2.92
CA TYR A 200 -8.38 11.43 1.69
C TYR A 200 -6.93 11.76 2.04
N SER A 201 -5.98 10.92 1.60
CA SER A 201 -4.55 11.13 1.84
C SER A 201 -3.75 10.93 0.55
N PRO A 202 -3.18 12.01 -0.04
CA PRO A 202 -2.27 11.92 -1.18
C PRO A 202 -1.10 10.95 -0.94
N LEU A 203 -0.62 10.86 0.29
CA LEU A 203 0.48 9.96 0.66
C LEU A 203 0.10 8.49 0.44
N LEU A 204 -1.18 8.14 0.63
CA LEU A 204 -1.66 6.76 0.53
C LEU A 204 -2.20 6.42 -0.86
N ASN A 205 -2.61 7.39 -1.66
CA ASN A 205 -3.19 7.16 -2.99
C ASN A 205 -2.46 6.10 -3.83
N PRO A 206 -1.10 6.12 -3.97
CA PRO A 206 -0.40 5.09 -4.72
C PRO A 206 -0.64 3.69 -4.14
N VAL A 207 -0.61 3.56 -2.81
CA VAL A 207 -0.78 2.30 -2.10
C VAL A 207 -2.18 1.72 -2.27
N GLU A 208 -3.19 2.58 -2.21
CA GLU A 208 -4.58 2.17 -2.28
C GLU A 208 -4.98 1.66 -3.68
N LEU A 209 -4.30 2.17 -4.72
CA LEU A 209 -4.57 1.88 -6.12
C LEU A 209 -3.59 0.86 -6.74
N ILE A 210 -2.55 0.44 -6.01
CA ILE A 210 -1.66 -0.64 -6.45
C ILE A 210 -2.34 -1.99 -6.24
N PHE A 211 -2.45 -2.75 -7.33
CA PHE A 211 -2.78 -4.17 -7.38
C PHE A 211 -1.76 -4.86 -8.28
N SER A 212 -1.43 -6.12 -8.02
CA SER A 212 -0.59 -6.90 -8.92
C SER A 212 -1.31 -7.07 -10.25
N GLY A 213 -0.63 -6.84 -11.37
CA GLY A 213 -1.19 -7.12 -12.69
C GLY A 213 -1.54 -8.61 -12.85
N PRO A 214 -2.30 -8.99 -13.90
CA PRO A 214 -2.45 -10.41 -14.24
C PRO A 214 -1.05 -11.02 -14.42
N GLU A 215 -0.79 -12.15 -13.77
CA GLU A 215 0.40 -12.96 -14.05
C GLU A 215 0.19 -13.60 -15.42
N ASP A 216 0.98 -13.20 -16.43
CA ASP A 216 1.03 -13.82 -17.76
C ASP A 216 1.62 -15.24 -17.70
#